data_AF-A0A9E5BY29-F1
#
_entry.id   AF-A0A9E5BY29-F1
#
_cell.length_a   1.000
_cell.length_b   1.000
_cell.length_c   1.000
_cell.angle_alpha   90.00
_cell.angle_beta   90.00
_cell.angle_gamma   90.00
#
_symmetry.space_group_name_H-M   'P 1'
#
loop_
_entity.id
_entity.type
_entity.pdbx_description
1 polymer ?
#
loop_
_entity_poly.entity_id
_entity_poly.type
_entity_poly.pdbx_seq_one_letter_code
_entity_poly.pdbx_strand_id
1 'polypeptide(L)'
;DRDAVARALESGQLAGYGGDVWFPQPAPPDHPWRTMPHHGMTPHVSGTSLSAQARYAAGVREILECWFEERPIREEYLIVDGGKLAGAGAHSYSEGDTTGGSEEAERFKEE
;
A
#
# COMPACT_ATOMS: atom_id res chain seq x y z
N ASP A 1 -10.89 -1.85 9.96
CA ASP A 1 -11.64 -0.67 10.45
C ASP A 1 -10.69 0.24 11.21
N ARG A 2 -10.64 1.52 10.84
CA ARG A 2 -9.70 2.50 11.40
C ARG A 2 -9.98 2.80 12.86
N ASP A 3 -11.24 3.05 13.21
CA ASP A 3 -11.63 3.55 14.52
C ASP A 3 -11.66 2.41 15.56
N ALA A 4 -11.86 1.16 15.12
CA ALA A 4 -11.77 -0.01 15.98
C ALA A 4 -10.38 -0.19 16.61
N VAL A 5 -9.31 0.08 15.86
CA VAL A 5 -7.93 -0.02 16.38
C VAL A 5 -7.68 1.02 17.47
N ALA A 6 -8.10 2.27 17.25
CA ALA A 6 -7.96 3.34 18.25
C ALA A 6 -8.69 2.98 19.55
N ARG A 7 -9.96 2.51 19.47
CA ARG A 7 -10.72 2.06 20.65
C ARG A 7 -10.09 0.88 21.36
N ALA A 8 -9.48 -0.06 20.63
CA ALA A 8 -8.81 -1.21 21.23
C ALA A 8 -7.56 -0.82 22.03
N LEU A 9 -6.86 0.24 21.61
CA LEU A 9 -5.72 0.79 22.36
C LEU A 9 -6.19 1.60 23.58
N GLU A 10 -7.24 2.42 23.42
CA GLU A 10 -7.84 3.19 24.52
C GLU A 10 -8.37 2.30 25.65
N SER A 11 -9.02 1.19 25.29
CA SER A 11 -9.56 0.22 26.26
C SER A 11 -8.51 -0.71 26.86
N GLY A 12 -7.28 -0.72 26.34
CA GLY A 12 -6.22 -1.63 26.76
C GLY A 12 -6.36 -3.08 26.25
N GLN A 13 -7.31 -3.35 25.35
CA GLN A 13 -7.42 -4.65 24.67
C GLN A 13 -6.16 -4.94 23.83
N LEU A 14 -5.59 -3.90 23.22
CA LEU A 14 -4.28 -3.93 22.60
C LEU A 14 -3.30 -3.12 23.45
N ALA A 15 -2.13 -3.70 23.71
CA ALA A 15 -1.05 -3.01 24.40
C ALA A 15 -0.30 -2.01 23.50
N GLY A 16 -0.38 -2.18 22.18
CA GLY A 16 0.25 -1.30 21.19
C GLY A 16 -0.09 -1.70 19.76
N TYR A 17 0.10 -0.76 18.83
CA TYR A 17 -0.11 -0.97 17.39
C TYR A 17 0.94 -0.20 16.59
N GLY A 18 1.55 -0.84 15.60
CA GLY A 18 2.58 -0.24 14.76
C GLY A 18 2.49 -0.73 13.33
N GLY A 19 2.93 0.10 12.40
CA GLY A 19 2.86 -0.14 10.97
C GLY A 19 3.20 1.12 10.18
N ASP A 20 3.31 0.98 8.87
CA ASP A 20 3.63 2.09 7.97
C ASP A 20 2.53 2.35 6.92
N VAL A 21 1.53 1.48 6.82
CA VAL A 21 0.41 1.60 5.86
C VAL A 21 -0.79 2.33 6.45
N TRP A 22 -1.48 3.09 5.60
CA TRP A 22 -2.64 3.92 5.96
C TRP A 22 -3.72 3.79 4.90
N PHE A 23 -4.95 4.19 5.23
CA PHE A 23 -5.98 4.43 4.23
C PHE A 23 -6.76 5.72 4.54
N PRO A 24 -6.91 6.64 3.57
CA PRO A 24 -6.24 6.64 2.26
C PRO A 24 -4.76 7.09 2.38
N GLN A 25 -4.04 7.21 1.26
CA GLN A 25 -2.66 7.70 1.22
C GLN A 25 -2.51 8.87 0.22
N PRO A 26 -2.01 10.05 0.64
CA PRO A 26 -1.57 10.41 2.00
C PRO A 26 -2.72 10.40 3.04
N ALA A 27 -2.41 9.98 4.26
CA ALA A 27 -3.40 9.95 5.34
C ALA A 27 -3.74 11.39 5.78
N PRO A 28 -5.03 11.76 5.92
CA PRO A 28 -5.45 13.08 6.38
C PRO A 28 -4.72 13.53 7.67
N PRO A 29 -4.50 14.85 7.87
CA PRO A 29 -3.78 15.35 9.05
C PRO A 29 -4.45 14.99 10.38
N ASP A 30 -5.77 14.82 10.38
CA ASP A 30 -6.59 14.44 11.54
C ASP A 30 -6.82 12.92 11.65
N HIS A 31 -6.08 12.10 10.90
CA HIS A 31 -6.23 10.65 10.96
C HIS A 31 -5.93 10.13 12.38
N PRO A 32 -6.84 9.36 13.03
CA PRO A 32 -6.77 9.01 14.46
C PRO A 32 -5.49 8.26 14.85
N TRP A 33 -4.93 7.45 13.94
CA TRP A 33 -3.69 6.72 14.20
C TRP A 33 -2.43 7.60 14.31
N ARG A 34 -2.54 8.91 14.02
CA ARG A 34 -1.46 9.88 14.27
C ARG A 34 -1.30 10.21 15.75
N THR A 35 -2.34 10.02 16.56
CA THR A 35 -2.37 10.47 17.97
C THR A 35 -2.96 9.46 18.96
N MET A 36 -3.46 8.30 18.51
CA MET A 36 -3.97 7.24 19.40
C MET A 36 -2.88 6.74 20.38
N PRO A 37 -3.23 6.29 21.59
CA PRO A 37 -2.25 5.88 22.59
C PRO A 37 -1.43 4.65 22.14
N HIS A 38 -0.18 4.56 22.61
CA HIS A 38 0.73 3.42 22.38
C HIS A 38 0.92 3.03 20.90
N HIS A 39 0.87 4.00 20.00
CA HIS A 39 1.13 3.80 18.57
C HIS A 39 2.62 3.91 18.23
N GLY A 40 3.06 3.11 17.26
CA GLY A 40 4.40 3.14 16.67
C GLY A 40 4.34 3.28 15.15
N MET A 41 3.55 4.24 14.67
CA MET A 41 3.27 4.39 13.24
C MET A 41 4.33 5.23 12.53
N THR A 42 4.63 4.90 11.28
CA THR A 42 5.39 5.76 10.36
C THR A 42 4.55 6.07 9.12
N PRO A 43 4.91 7.06 8.28
CA PRO A 43 4.41 7.10 6.91
C PRO A 43 4.80 5.82 6.15
N HIS A 44 4.21 5.56 4.98
CA HIS A 44 4.47 4.35 4.19
C HIS A 44 5.86 4.39 3.57
N VAL A 45 6.85 3.87 4.31
CA VAL A 45 8.28 4.02 3.98
C VAL A 45 9.05 2.71 3.92
N SER A 46 8.54 1.61 4.47
CA SER A 46 9.31 0.36 4.58
C SER A 46 9.77 -0.18 3.22
N GLY A 47 8.87 -0.14 2.22
CA GLY A 47 9.13 -0.57 0.85
C GLY A 47 9.95 0.39 -0.01
N THR A 48 10.20 1.62 0.45
CA THR A 48 10.92 2.67 -0.32
C THR A 48 12.23 3.12 0.34
N SER A 49 12.84 2.24 1.15
CA SER A 49 14.25 2.42 1.55
C SER A 49 15.16 2.54 0.32
N LEU A 50 16.25 3.31 0.39
CA LEU A 50 17.17 3.54 -0.75
C LEU A 50 17.63 2.22 -1.41
N SER A 51 17.86 1.18 -0.61
CA SER A 51 18.23 -0.14 -1.12
C SER A 51 17.09 -0.83 -1.90
N ALA A 52 15.83 -0.66 -1.47
CA ALA A 52 14.67 -1.15 -2.20
C ALA A 52 14.45 -0.37 -3.50
N GLN A 53 14.65 0.96 -3.48
CA GLN A 53 14.52 1.83 -4.66
C GLN A 53 15.39 1.35 -5.82
N ALA A 54 16.63 0.98 -5.55
CA ALA A 54 17.52 0.45 -6.59
C ALA A 54 16.95 -0.79 -7.30
N ARG A 55 16.29 -1.69 -6.55
CA ARG A 55 15.75 -2.93 -7.12
C ARG A 55 14.44 -2.72 -7.86
N TYR A 56 13.48 -2.02 -7.26
CA TYR A 56 12.20 -1.82 -7.94
C TYR A 56 12.35 -0.87 -9.13
N ALA A 57 13.28 0.10 -9.11
CA ALA A 57 13.57 0.94 -10.28
C ALA A 57 14.12 0.11 -11.45
N ALA A 58 15.02 -0.84 -11.18
CA ALA A 58 15.50 -1.78 -12.18
C ALA A 58 14.38 -2.68 -12.72
N GLY A 59 13.51 -3.20 -11.83
CA GLY A 59 12.35 -4.01 -12.23
C GLY A 59 11.33 -3.25 -13.08
N VAL A 60 11.03 -1.99 -12.75
CA VAL A 60 10.17 -1.12 -13.58
C VAL A 60 10.77 -0.95 -14.98
N ARG A 61 12.07 -0.67 -15.06
CA ARG A 61 12.77 -0.56 -16.34
C ARG A 61 12.70 -1.87 -17.13
N GLU A 62 12.93 -3.01 -16.48
CA GLU A 62 12.85 -4.33 -17.12
C GLU A 62 11.46 -4.60 -17.72
N ILE A 63 10.39 -4.29 -16.98
CA ILE A 63 9.00 -4.43 -17.45
C ILE A 63 8.77 -3.57 -18.70
N LEU A 64 9.26 -2.32 -18.69
CA LEU A 64 9.14 -1.41 -19.84
C LEU A 64 9.95 -1.90 -21.05
N GLU A 65 11.15 -2.45 -20.85
CA GLU A 65 11.93 -3.06 -21.92
C GLU A 65 11.19 -4.25 -22.55
N CYS A 66 10.60 -5.13 -21.73
CA CYS A 66 9.75 -6.21 -22.25
C CYS A 66 8.57 -5.66 -23.05
N TRP A 67 7.87 -4.67 -22.50
CA TRP A 67 6.69 -4.08 -23.13
C TRP A 67 7.00 -3.44 -24.49
N PHE A 68 8.01 -2.56 -24.56
CA PHE A 68 8.35 -1.85 -25.78
C PHE A 68 8.96 -2.73 -26.88
N GLU A 69 9.59 -3.84 -26.49
CA GLU A 69 10.17 -4.82 -27.43
C GLU A 69 9.20 -5.97 -27.74
N GLU A 70 7.94 -5.89 -27.29
CA GLU A 70 6.92 -6.92 -27.48
C GLU A 70 7.35 -8.31 -26.97
N ARG A 71 8.19 -8.33 -25.93
CA ARG A 71 8.60 -9.55 -25.23
C ARG A 71 7.66 -9.82 -24.06
N PRO A 72 7.43 -11.10 -23.69
CA PRO A 72 6.65 -11.42 -22.50
C PRO A 72 7.22 -10.79 -21.23
N ILE A 73 6.35 -10.17 -20.42
CA ILE A 73 6.66 -9.78 -19.04
C ILE A 73 6.72 -11.05 -18.20
N ARG A 74 7.58 -11.09 -17.18
CA ARG A 74 7.72 -12.27 -16.31
C ARG A 74 6.42 -12.56 -15.56
N GLU A 75 6.08 -13.83 -15.44
CA GLU A 75 4.84 -14.30 -14.81
C GLU A 75 4.72 -13.81 -13.37
N GLU A 76 5.82 -13.79 -12.61
CA GLU A 76 5.83 -13.32 -11.22
C GLU A 76 5.57 -11.81 -11.06
N TYR A 77 5.65 -11.03 -12.14
CA TYR A 77 5.33 -9.59 -12.13
C TYR A 77 3.89 -9.31 -12.54
N LEU A 78 3.21 -10.27 -13.17
CA LEU A 78 1.84 -10.08 -13.66
C LEU A 78 0.83 -10.15 -12.51
N ILE A 79 -0.10 -9.20 -12.53
CA ILE A 79 -1.28 -9.19 -11.66
C ILE A 79 -2.56 -9.39 -12.48
N VAL A 80 -2.69 -8.66 -13.59
CA VAL A 80 -3.78 -8.78 -14.57
C VAL A 80 -3.16 -8.81 -15.96
N ASP A 81 -3.59 -9.76 -16.79
CA ASP A 81 -3.25 -9.80 -18.21
C ASP A 81 -4.42 -10.40 -19.01
N GLY A 82 -4.63 -9.93 -20.24
CA GLY A 82 -5.68 -10.45 -21.12
C GLY A 82 -7.10 -10.39 -20.53
N GLY A 83 -7.39 -9.40 -19.67
CA GLY A 83 -8.72 -9.19 -19.07
C GLY A 83 -9.06 -10.08 -17.88
N LYS A 84 -8.06 -10.75 -17.28
CA LYS A 84 -8.24 -11.60 -16.09
C LYS A 84 -7.02 -11.55 -15.18
N LEU A 85 -7.15 -12.05 -13.96
CA LEU A 85 -6.00 -12.28 -13.08
C LEU A 85 -4.99 -13.22 -13.77
N ALA A 86 -3.71 -12.90 -13.64
CA ALA A 86 -2.59 -13.63 -14.23
C ALA A 86 -1.41 -13.68 -13.25
N GLY A 87 -0.45 -14.58 -13.44
CA GLY A 87 0.77 -14.63 -12.64
C GLY A 87 0.55 -14.62 -11.13
N ALA A 88 1.32 -13.78 -10.43
CA ALA A 88 1.18 -13.55 -9.00
C ALA A 88 -0.23 -13.08 -8.60
N GLY A 89 -0.92 -12.36 -9.49
CA GLY A 89 -2.30 -11.92 -9.33
C GLY A 89 -3.28 -13.05 -9.11
N ALA A 90 -3.25 -14.06 -9.98
CA ALA A 90 -4.17 -15.21 -9.94
C ALA A 90 -3.99 -16.07 -8.67
N HIS A 91 -2.81 -16.04 -8.06
CA HIS A 91 -2.52 -16.78 -6.83
C HIS A 91 -2.88 -16.01 -5.56
N SER A 92 -2.91 -14.68 -5.61
CA SER A 92 -2.91 -13.85 -4.40
C SER A 92 -4.15 -12.96 -4.22
N TYR A 93 -4.91 -12.71 -5.30
CA TYR A 93 -6.01 -11.75 -5.31
C TYR A 93 -7.32 -12.39 -5.75
N SER A 94 -8.43 -11.76 -5.36
CA SER A 94 -9.76 -11.98 -5.92
C SER A 94 -10.17 -10.80 -6.78
N GLU A 95 -11.07 -11.01 -7.73
CA GLU A 95 -11.72 -9.91 -8.45
C GLU A 95 -12.52 -9.03 -7.47
N GLY A 96 -12.51 -7.71 -7.70
CA GLY A 96 -13.20 -6.73 -6.84
C GLY A 96 -12.56 -5.36 -6.90
N ASP A 97 -13.12 -4.44 -6.12
CA ASP A 97 -12.62 -3.07 -5.97
C ASP A 97 -12.41 -2.73 -4.50
N THR A 98 -11.22 -2.24 -4.16
CA THR A 98 -10.83 -1.80 -2.82
C THR A 98 -10.42 -0.33 -2.78
N THR A 99 -10.72 0.46 -3.82
CA THR A 99 -10.35 1.90 -3.88
C THR A 99 -11.43 2.82 -3.34
N GLY A 100 -12.62 2.31 -3.00
CA GLY A 100 -13.69 3.11 -2.43
C GLY A 100 -13.25 3.91 -1.19
N GLY A 101 -13.42 5.24 -1.24
CA GLY A 101 -12.99 6.16 -0.17
C GLY A 101 -11.59 6.75 -0.34
N SER A 102 -10.85 6.40 -1.40
CA SER A 102 -9.51 6.94 -1.67
C SER A 102 -9.46 8.46 -1.82
N GLU A 103 -10.57 9.06 -2.25
CA GLU A 103 -10.77 10.51 -2.45
C GLU A 103 -10.43 11.32 -1.17
N GLU A 104 -10.59 10.72 0.02
CA GLU A 104 -10.25 11.40 1.28
C GLU A 104 -8.76 11.81 1.37
N ALA A 105 -7.87 11.24 0.54
CA ALA A 105 -6.46 11.61 0.46
C ALA A 105 -6.26 13.10 0.10
N GLU A 106 -7.19 13.68 -0.68
CA GLU A 106 -7.14 15.09 -1.08
C GLU A 106 -7.23 16.07 0.11
N ARG A 107 -7.69 15.60 1.28
CA ARG A 107 -7.73 16.39 2.51
C ARG A 107 -6.35 16.65 3.08
N PHE A 108 -5.34 15.90 2.67
CA PHE A 108 -3.95 16.18 3.01
C PHE A 108 -3.45 17.40 2.23
N LYS A 109 -2.87 18.38 2.93
CA LYS A 109 -2.25 19.56 2.33
C LYS A 109 -0.80 19.63 2.79
N GLU A 110 0.11 19.79 1.85
CA GLU A 110 1.50 20.13 2.16
C GLU A 110 1.55 21.57 2.71
N GLU A 111 2.30 21.78 3.78
CA GLU A 111 2.56 23.09 4.38
C GLU A 111 3.66 23.87 3.63
#